data_AF-A0A2N2GYY5-F1
#
_entry.id   AF-A0A2N2GYY5-F1
#
_cell.length_a   1.000
_cell.length_b   1.000
_cell.length_c   1.000
_cell.angle_alpha   90.00
_cell.angle_beta   90.00
_cell.angle_gamma   90.00
#
_symmetry.space_group_name_H-M   'P 1'
#
loop_
_entity.id
_entity.type
_entity.pdbx_description
1 polymer ?
#
loop_
_entity_poly.entity_id
_entity_poly.type
_entity_poly.pdbx_seq_one_letter_code
_entity_poly.pdbx_strand_id
1 'polypeptide(L)'
;MKNYWMIMICCCSFLGVAGCAEDKTGDGDAGYNSLIKMTEVTEATSSCEFGGLQIDTGLDLNRNSILEEFEIEQTQVLCTADPSGDPGQDGQDGAPTLFSSAPEEPGDNCRYGGISLHWGVDLNLDGELTVQEVTNTDYVCNGEPGKTPLVEVHTEDLGINCPAGGISVSAGFDSNGDDMLQPGEVTSMAYVCNAVAGQTSLIRLIEEPAGANCVRGGTKVQSGIDSNGSGVLDDPEVQYTQYVCNP
;
A
#
# COMPACT_ATOMS: atom_id res chain seq x y z
N MET A 1 -50.76 -56.57 -19.19
CA MET A 1 -49.69 -55.56 -19.00
C MET A 1 -49.77 -54.57 -20.14
N LYS A 2 -49.74 -53.27 -19.82
CA LYS A 2 -49.67 -52.11 -20.72
C LYS A 2 -50.87 -51.88 -21.65
N ASN A 3 -51.79 -51.00 -21.21
CA ASN A 3 -52.69 -50.29 -22.13
C ASN A 3 -52.14 -48.89 -22.43
N TYR A 4 -52.21 -48.57 -23.71
CA TYR A 4 -51.55 -47.47 -24.43
C TYR A 4 -52.21 -46.09 -24.24
N TRP A 5 -51.35 -45.10 -24.10
CA TRP A 5 -51.30 -43.82 -24.82
C TRP A 5 -52.46 -43.40 -25.77
N MET A 6 -53.00 -42.20 -25.49
CA MET A 6 -52.76 -40.94 -26.25
C MET A 6 -53.84 -40.37 -27.20
N ILE A 7 -54.19 -39.09 -26.90
CA ILE A 7 -54.74 -37.98 -27.73
C ILE A 7 -56.21 -38.04 -28.18
N MET A 8 -57.02 -37.06 -27.74
CA MET A 8 -57.53 -35.99 -28.64
C MET A 8 -58.13 -34.78 -27.91
N ILE A 9 -57.75 -33.60 -28.40
CA ILE A 9 -58.22 -32.24 -28.13
C ILE A 9 -59.62 -32.02 -28.76
N CYS A 10 -60.51 -31.22 -28.15
CA CYS A 10 -61.11 -29.99 -28.74
C CYS A 10 -62.38 -29.45 -28.03
N CYS A 11 -62.38 -28.13 -27.86
CA CYS A 11 -63.51 -27.17 -27.88
C CYS A 11 -64.46 -26.95 -26.68
N CYS A 12 -64.15 -25.86 -25.96
CA CYS A 12 -65.00 -24.71 -25.61
C CYS A 12 -66.48 -24.89 -25.22
N SER A 13 -66.78 -24.50 -23.98
CA SER A 13 -67.88 -23.56 -23.71
C SER A 13 -67.57 -22.72 -22.47
N PHE A 14 -67.37 -21.42 -22.70
CA PHE A 14 -67.27 -20.34 -21.72
C PHE A 14 -68.46 -20.32 -20.74
N LEU A 15 -68.20 -20.15 -19.44
CA LEU A 15 -69.04 -19.33 -18.57
C LEU A 15 -68.19 -18.73 -17.46
N GLY A 16 -68.32 -17.42 -17.32
CA GLY A 16 -67.36 -16.50 -16.72
C GLY A 16 -66.99 -16.79 -15.27
N VAL A 17 -65.69 -16.74 -15.02
CA VAL A 17 -65.13 -16.34 -13.74
C VAL A 17 -65.62 -14.92 -13.48
N ALA A 18 -66.52 -14.74 -12.52
CA ALA A 18 -66.77 -13.43 -11.93
C ALA A 18 -65.54 -13.10 -11.08
N GLY A 19 -64.52 -12.54 -11.73
CA GLY A 19 -63.52 -11.76 -11.04
C GLY A 19 -64.20 -10.53 -10.48
N CYS A 20 -64.20 -10.39 -9.16
CA CYS A 20 -64.41 -9.10 -8.54
C CYS A 20 -63.16 -8.26 -8.88
N ALA A 21 -63.25 -7.51 -9.98
CA ALA A 21 -62.46 -6.31 -10.13
C ALA A 21 -63.06 -5.26 -9.20
N GLU A 22 -62.44 -5.04 -8.05
CA GLU A 22 -62.48 -3.72 -7.43
C GLU A 22 -61.19 -3.00 -7.79
N ASP A 23 -61.33 -1.92 -8.56
CA ASP A 23 -60.32 -0.88 -8.69
C ASP A 23 -59.98 -0.33 -7.30
N LYS A 24 -58.95 -0.89 -6.67
CA LYS A 24 -58.23 -0.22 -5.58
C LYS A 24 -56.74 -0.46 -5.75
N THR A 25 -56.05 0.56 -6.28
CA THR A 25 -54.73 0.92 -5.75
C THR A 25 -54.96 1.45 -4.33
N GLY A 26 -55.32 0.56 -3.42
CA GLY A 26 -55.39 0.82 -2.00
C GLY A 26 -54.16 0.17 -1.40
N ASP A 27 -53.30 0.98 -0.78
CA ASP A 27 -52.32 0.44 0.14
C ASP A 27 -53.09 -0.45 1.12
N GLY A 28 -52.64 -1.70 1.32
CA GLY A 28 -53.32 -2.64 2.21
C GLY A 28 -53.57 -2.00 3.58
N ASP A 29 -54.64 -2.41 4.26
CA ASP A 29 -54.96 -1.88 5.60
C ASP A 29 -53.70 -1.87 6.47
N ALA A 30 -53.45 -0.74 7.14
CA ALA A 30 -52.29 -0.63 8.01
C ALA A 30 -52.29 -1.79 9.02
N GLY A 31 -51.20 -2.57 9.05
CA GLY A 31 -51.05 -3.69 9.98
C GLY A 31 -51.17 -3.24 11.44
N TYR A 32 -51.47 -4.18 12.33
CA TYR A 32 -51.42 -3.94 13.77
C TYR A 32 -49.97 -3.83 14.24
N ASN A 33 -49.72 -3.01 15.26
CA ASN A 33 -48.38 -2.89 15.85
C ASN A 33 -48.11 -4.12 16.73
N SER A 34 -46.91 -4.70 16.65
CA SER A 34 -46.46 -5.71 17.62
C SER A 34 -45.89 -5.00 18.86
N LEU A 35 -46.42 -5.33 20.03
CA LEU A 35 -45.98 -4.76 21.31
C LEU A 35 -45.33 -5.83 22.18
N ILE A 36 -44.41 -5.37 23.03
CA ILE A 36 -43.74 -6.17 24.04
C ILE A 36 -43.98 -5.52 25.39
N LYS A 37 -44.47 -6.30 26.37
CA LYS A 37 -44.62 -5.88 27.76
C LYS A 37 -43.72 -6.74 28.63
N MET A 38 -42.86 -6.08 29.40
CA MET A 38 -41.96 -6.71 30.35
C MET A 38 -42.47 -6.47 31.77
N THR A 39 -42.71 -7.54 32.50
CA THR A 39 -43.18 -7.48 33.89
C THR A 39 -42.19 -8.23 34.76
N GLU A 40 -41.74 -7.60 35.85
CA GLU A 40 -40.92 -8.29 36.83
C GLU A 40 -41.74 -9.36 37.55
N VAL A 41 -41.11 -10.50 37.76
CA VAL A 41 -41.75 -11.69 38.33
C VAL A 41 -41.11 -12.01 39.66
N THR A 42 -41.93 -12.43 40.61
CA THR A 42 -41.52 -12.83 41.96
C THR A 42 -41.97 -14.27 42.23
N GLU A 43 -41.48 -14.89 43.30
CA GLU A 43 -41.94 -16.22 43.74
C GLU A 43 -43.46 -16.29 43.96
N ALA A 44 -44.08 -15.15 44.30
CA ALA A 44 -45.53 -15.08 44.53
C ALA A 44 -46.33 -15.08 43.22
N THR A 45 -45.71 -14.74 42.09
CA THR A 45 -46.39 -14.53 40.80
C THR A 45 -45.96 -15.52 39.72
N SER A 46 -44.96 -16.38 39.94
CA SER A 46 -44.61 -17.49 39.05
C SER A 46 -43.85 -18.62 39.76
N SER A 47 -43.49 -19.68 39.02
CA SER A 47 -42.60 -20.75 39.46
C SER A 47 -41.11 -20.38 39.57
N CYS A 48 -40.72 -19.11 39.41
CA CYS A 48 -39.33 -18.66 39.53
C CYS A 48 -38.96 -18.33 40.99
N GLU A 49 -38.18 -19.21 41.62
CA GLU A 49 -37.71 -19.14 43.01
C GLU A 49 -36.86 -17.88 43.32
N PHE A 50 -36.12 -17.35 42.35
CA PHE A 50 -35.29 -16.16 42.53
C PHE A 50 -35.84 -14.93 41.80
N GLY A 51 -37.14 -14.94 41.52
CA GLY A 51 -37.78 -13.96 40.65
C GLY A 51 -37.29 -14.07 39.19
N GLY A 52 -37.67 -13.10 38.37
CA GLY A 52 -37.35 -13.12 36.95
C GLY A 52 -38.07 -12.06 36.14
N LEU A 53 -38.14 -12.28 34.84
CA LEU A 53 -38.81 -11.39 33.90
C LEU A 53 -39.84 -12.17 33.10
N GLN A 54 -41.09 -11.71 33.10
CA GLN A 54 -42.12 -12.14 32.17
C GLN A 54 -42.11 -11.19 30.98
N ILE A 55 -42.09 -11.76 29.79
CA ILE A 55 -42.14 -11.06 28.52
C ILE A 55 -43.42 -11.52 27.81
N ASP A 56 -44.35 -10.59 27.65
CA ASP A 56 -45.59 -10.79 26.90
C ASP A 56 -45.46 -10.10 25.54
N THR A 57 -45.84 -10.81 24.48
CA THR A 57 -45.82 -10.29 23.10
C THR A 57 -47.18 -10.49 22.46
N GLY A 58 -47.62 -9.50 21.69
CA GLY A 58 -48.89 -9.57 20.97
C GLY A 58 -49.09 -8.41 20.01
N LEU A 59 -50.23 -8.42 19.32
CA LEU A 59 -50.63 -7.36 18.40
C LEU A 59 -51.57 -6.38 19.11
N ASP A 60 -51.35 -5.09 18.94
CA ASP A 60 -52.23 -4.01 19.42
C ASP A 60 -53.48 -3.94 18.53
N LEU A 61 -54.50 -4.72 18.87
CA LEU A 61 -55.71 -4.91 18.06
C LEU A 61 -56.64 -3.71 18.13
N ASN A 62 -56.61 -2.96 19.23
CA ASN A 62 -57.45 -1.78 19.42
C ASN A 62 -56.73 -0.45 19.11
N ARG A 63 -55.44 -0.50 18.76
CA ARG A 63 -54.57 0.60 18.34
C ARG A 63 -54.35 1.67 19.42
N ASN A 64 -54.33 1.27 20.69
CA ASN A 64 -54.13 2.20 21.81
C ASN A 64 -52.68 2.27 22.30
N SER A 65 -51.76 1.53 21.65
CA SER A 65 -50.32 1.46 21.94
C SER A 65 -49.96 0.86 23.31
N ILE A 66 -50.88 0.13 23.92
CA ILE A 66 -50.67 -0.62 25.16
C ILE A 66 -50.99 -2.08 24.86
N LEU A 67 -50.19 -3.01 25.39
CA LEU A 67 -50.50 -4.43 25.26
C LEU A 67 -51.42 -4.84 26.41
N GLU A 68 -52.69 -5.06 26.11
CA GLU A 68 -53.66 -5.57 27.08
C GLU A 68 -53.63 -7.10 27.22
N GLU A 69 -54.17 -7.62 28.32
CA GLU A 69 -54.20 -9.05 28.63
C GLU A 69 -54.88 -9.90 27.55
N PHE A 70 -55.89 -9.35 26.86
CA PHE A 70 -56.60 -10.05 25.79
C PHE A 70 -55.86 -10.01 24.44
N GLU A 71 -54.81 -9.19 24.32
CA GLU A 71 -54.00 -9.01 23.11
C GLU A 71 -52.69 -9.81 23.16
N ILE A 72 -52.36 -10.39 24.32
CA ILE A 72 -51.16 -11.22 24.50
C ILE A 72 -51.33 -12.52 23.71
N GLU A 73 -50.45 -12.74 22.73
CA GLU A 73 -50.39 -13.97 21.94
C GLU A 73 -49.42 -14.98 22.53
N GLN A 74 -48.32 -14.50 23.12
CA GLN A 74 -47.28 -15.34 23.72
C GLN A 74 -46.74 -14.72 25.00
N THR A 75 -46.55 -15.57 26.01
CA THR A 75 -45.91 -15.24 27.28
C THR A 75 -44.70 -16.14 27.48
N GLN A 76 -43.54 -15.53 27.76
CA GLN A 76 -42.33 -16.23 28.16
C GLN A 76 -41.86 -15.73 29.52
N VAL A 77 -41.61 -16.64 30.45
CA VAL A 77 -41.02 -16.30 31.75
C VAL A 77 -39.55 -16.74 31.75
N LEU A 78 -38.65 -15.78 31.95
CA LEU A 78 -37.22 -16.00 32.15
C LEU A 78 -36.92 -15.87 33.64
N CYS A 79 -36.66 -17.00 34.31
CA CYS A 79 -36.25 -16.97 35.71
C CYS A 79 -34.81 -16.48 35.84
N THR A 80 -34.55 -15.65 36.85
CA THR A 80 -33.18 -15.31 37.25
C THR A 80 -32.51 -16.55 37.82
N ALA A 81 -31.25 -16.79 37.45
CA ALA A 81 -30.46 -17.86 38.04
C ALA A 81 -30.23 -17.61 39.54
N ASP A 82 -30.08 -18.69 40.32
CA ASP A 82 -29.70 -18.61 41.73
C ASP A 82 -28.41 -17.76 41.85
N PRO A 83 -28.43 -16.63 42.58
CA PRO A 83 -27.25 -15.79 42.77
C PRO A 83 -26.14 -16.47 43.58
N SER A 84 -26.42 -17.65 44.16
CA SER A 84 -25.46 -18.53 44.83
C SER A 84 -24.76 -19.51 43.88
N GLY A 85 -25.15 -19.53 42.60
CA GLY A 85 -24.52 -20.38 41.58
C GLY A 85 -23.10 -19.92 41.28
N ASP A 86 -22.14 -20.84 41.32
CA ASP A 86 -20.78 -20.56 40.86
C ASP A 86 -20.80 -20.17 39.36
N PRO A 87 -19.92 -19.24 38.92
CA PRO A 87 -19.77 -18.94 37.51
C PRO A 87 -19.55 -20.22 36.69
N GLY A 88 -20.08 -20.24 35.46
CA GLY A 88 -19.73 -21.27 34.50
C GLY A 88 -18.22 -21.33 34.28
N GLN A 89 -17.68 -22.52 34.04
CA GLN A 89 -16.27 -22.66 33.68
C GLN A 89 -16.01 -21.91 32.37
N ASP A 90 -14.84 -21.28 32.27
CA ASP A 90 -14.37 -20.69 31.02
C ASP A 90 -14.31 -21.76 29.91
N GLY A 91 -14.49 -21.31 28.66
CA GLY A 91 -14.23 -22.15 27.51
C GLY A 91 -12.74 -22.54 27.44
N GLN A 92 -12.44 -23.65 26.77
CA GLN A 92 -11.04 -24.03 26.54
C GLN A 92 -10.38 -23.04 25.58
N ASP A 93 -9.13 -22.69 25.85
CA ASP A 93 -8.30 -21.89 24.94
C ASP A 93 -8.17 -22.60 23.58
N GLY A 94 -8.06 -21.81 22.51
CA GLY A 94 -7.75 -22.33 21.19
C GLY A 94 -6.30 -22.82 21.10
N ALA A 95 -6.05 -23.82 20.25
CA ALA A 95 -4.69 -24.29 19.98
C ALA A 95 -3.82 -23.16 19.38
N PRO A 96 -2.54 -23.05 19.76
CA PRO A 96 -1.68 -21.95 19.35
C PRO A 96 -1.38 -22.02 17.85
N THR A 97 -1.23 -20.85 17.22
CA THR A 97 -0.75 -20.73 15.84
C THR A 97 0.74 -20.39 15.87
N LEU A 98 1.54 -21.17 15.15
CA LEU A 98 2.98 -21.00 15.05
C LEU A 98 3.38 -20.47 13.67
N PHE A 99 4.54 -19.82 13.63
CA PHE A 99 5.16 -19.27 12.42
C PHE A 99 6.58 -19.82 12.29
N SER A 100 6.96 -20.22 11.09
CA SER A 100 8.33 -20.60 10.77
C SER A 100 8.75 -20.06 9.40
N SER A 101 10.05 -19.98 9.17
CA SER A 101 10.60 -19.49 7.90
C SER A 101 11.78 -20.35 7.47
N ALA A 102 11.92 -20.55 6.16
CA ALA A 102 13.05 -21.27 5.56
C ALA A 102 13.59 -20.54 4.33
N PRO A 103 14.87 -20.72 3.97
CA PRO A 103 15.38 -20.26 2.68
C PRO A 103 14.61 -20.90 1.52
N GLU A 104 14.26 -20.10 0.52
CA GLU A 104 13.69 -20.58 -0.75
C GLU A 104 14.76 -20.53 -1.84
N GLU A 105 15.04 -21.69 -2.45
CA GLU A 105 15.99 -21.79 -3.55
C GLU A 105 15.43 -21.20 -4.85
N PRO A 106 16.28 -20.76 -5.79
CA PRO A 106 15.84 -20.31 -7.11
C PRO A 106 15.02 -21.39 -7.83
N GLY A 107 13.80 -21.05 -8.22
CA GLY A 107 12.87 -22.00 -8.83
C GLY A 107 11.53 -21.38 -9.26
N ASP A 108 10.51 -22.24 -9.35
CA ASP A 108 9.18 -21.87 -9.86
C ASP A 108 8.45 -20.86 -8.97
N ASN A 109 8.65 -20.93 -7.65
CA ASN A 109 8.05 -19.98 -6.70
C ASN A 109 8.78 -18.63 -6.74
N CYS A 110 10.12 -18.67 -6.65
CA CYS A 110 10.97 -17.48 -6.67
C CYS A 110 12.14 -17.69 -7.64
N ARG A 111 12.12 -16.99 -8.78
CA ARG A 111 13.16 -17.10 -9.83
C ARG A 111 14.59 -16.86 -9.34
N TYR A 112 14.77 -15.99 -8.36
CA TYR A 112 16.09 -15.60 -7.81
C TYR A 112 16.25 -16.02 -6.34
N GLY A 113 15.48 -17.03 -5.91
CA GLY A 113 15.40 -17.47 -4.53
C GLY A 113 14.72 -16.45 -3.62
N GLY A 114 14.72 -16.71 -2.32
CA GLY A 114 14.06 -15.86 -1.34
C GLY A 114 13.90 -16.55 0.00
N ILE A 115 12.75 -16.29 0.65
CA ILE A 115 12.36 -16.89 1.92
C ILE A 115 10.93 -17.40 1.79
N SER A 116 10.67 -18.61 2.25
CA SER A 116 9.32 -19.16 2.46
C SER A 116 8.88 -18.95 3.90
N LEU A 117 7.65 -18.48 4.08
CA LEU A 117 7.01 -18.22 5.36
C LEU A 117 5.87 -19.21 5.54
N HIS A 118 5.85 -19.94 6.66
CA HIS A 118 4.87 -20.97 6.95
C HIS A 118 4.13 -20.64 8.24
N TRP A 119 2.83 -20.91 8.29
CA TRP A 119 2.06 -20.83 9.53
C TRP A 119 0.95 -21.86 9.60
N GLY A 120 0.62 -22.23 10.84
CA GLY A 120 -0.30 -23.31 11.11
C GLY A 120 -0.63 -23.43 12.58
N VAL A 121 -1.65 -24.23 12.87
CA VAL A 121 -2.06 -24.53 14.25
C VAL A 121 -1.20 -25.69 14.74
N ASP A 122 -0.60 -25.53 15.91
CA ASP A 122 0.10 -26.60 16.62
C ASP A 122 -0.95 -27.58 17.18
N LEU A 123 -1.16 -28.68 16.45
CA LEU A 123 -2.22 -29.64 16.75
C LEU A 123 -1.81 -30.60 17.85
N ASN A 124 -0.51 -30.81 18.04
CA ASN A 124 0.03 -31.77 18.99
C ASN A 124 0.54 -31.10 20.29
N LEU A 125 0.56 -29.77 20.32
CA LEU A 125 0.98 -28.90 21.44
C LEU A 125 2.46 -29.11 21.84
N ASP A 126 3.33 -29.44 20.89
CA ASP A 126 4.77 -29.63 21.10
C ASP A 126 5.60 -28.35 20.93
N GLY A 127 4.98 -27.26 20.47
CA GLY A 127 5.61 -25.95 20.29
C GLY A 127 6.45 -25.81 19.03
N GLU A 128 6.45 -26.80 18.14
CA GLU A 128 7.14 -26.77 16.85
C GLU A 128 6.14 -26.83 15.70
N LEU A 129 6.40 -26.08 14.62
CA LEU A 129 5.55 -26.13 13.43
C LEU A 129 6.06 -27.20 12.46
N THR A 130 5.45 -28.37 12.47
CA THR A 130 5.78 -29.44 11.52
C THR A 130 5.13 -29.22 10.15
N VAL A 131 5.64 -29.88 9.10
CA VAL A 131 5.10 -29.76 7.73
C VAL A 131 3.65 -30.21 7.60
N GLN A 132 3.17 -31.05 8.52
CA GLN A 132 1.78 -31.51 8.56
C GLN A 132 0.83 -30.48 9.19
N GLU A 133 1.36 -29.57 10.01
CA GLU A 133 0.59 -28.52 10.70
C GLU A 133 0.53 -27.23 9.89
N VAL A 134 1.43 -27.05 8.93
CA VAL A 134 1.42 -25.90 8.02
C VAL A 134 0.11 -25.85 7.26
N THR A 135 -0.64 -24.76 7.48
CA THR A 135 -1.91 -24.51 6.79
C THR A 135 -1.74 -23.64 5.55
N ASN A 136 -0.71 -22.79 5.54
CA ASN A 136 -0.43 -21.85 4.46
C ASN A 136 1.07 -21.59 4.32
N THR A 137 1.45 -21.16 3.12
CA THR A 137 2.83 -20.79 2.80
C THR A 137 2.83 -19.60 1.86
N ASP A 138 3.55 -18.55 2.24
CA ASP A 138 3.83 -17.40 1.39
C ASP A 138 5.32 -17.32 1.04
N TYR A 139 5.62 -16.70 -0.09
CA TYR A 139 6.97 -16.55 -0.59
C TYR A 139 7.36 -15.08 -0.70
N VAL A 140 8.49 -14.72 -0.10
CA VAL A 140 9.14 -13.42 -0.25
C VAL A 140 10.34 -13.60 -1.15
N CYS A 141 10.20 -13.21 -2.42
CA CYS A 141 11.22 -13.42 -3.44
C CYS A 141 12.26 -12.29 -3.47
N ASN A 142 13.51 -12.66 -3.73
CA ASN A 142 14.56 -11.72 -4.05
C ASN A 142 14.32 -11.04 -5.42
N GLY A 143 14.86 -9.84 -5.57
CA GLY A 143 14.93 -9.15 -6.85
C GLY A 143 15.91 -9.85 -7.81
N GLU A 144 15.83 -9.46 -9.09
CA GLU A 144 16.84 -9.84 -10.07
C GLU A 144 18.24 -9.39 -9.60
N PRO A 145 19.27 -10.25 -9.70
CA PRO A 145 20.64 -9.87 -9.41
C PRO A 145 21.00 -8.58 -10.16
N GLY A 146 21.50 -7.59 -9.42
CA GLY A 146 22.00 -6.35 -10.03
C GLY A 146 23.17 -6.65 -10.95
N LYS A 147 23.25 -5.94 -12.08
CA LYS A 147 24.42 -5.99 -12.96
C LYS A 147 25.59 -5.20 -12.34
N THR A 148 26.82 -5.66 -12.55
CA THR A 148 28.01 -4.97 -12.03
C THR A 148 28.27 -3.70 -12.84
N PRO A 149 28.27 -2.50 -12.22
CA PRO A 149 28.63 -1.29 -12.93
C PRO A 149 30.15 -1.25 -13.11
N LEU A 150 30.61 -1.00 -14.33
CA LEU A 150 32.02 -0.81 -14.65
C LEU A 150 32.26 0.58 -15.22
N VAL A 151 33.43 1.13 -14.88
CA VAL A 151 33.93 2.39 -15.42
C VAL A 151 35.33 2.15 -15.95
N GLU A 152 35.56 2.54 -17.20
CA GLU A 152 36.85 2.44 -17.85
C GLU A 152 37.31 3.83 -18.31
N VAL A 153 38.60 4.11 -18.15
CA VAL A 153 39.22 5.37 -18.53
C VAL A 153 40.26 5.10 -19.59
N HIS A 154 40.10 5.73 -20.74
CA HIS A 154 41.05 5.66 -21.84
C HIS A 154 41.66 7.05 -22.08
N THR A 155 42.90 7.07 -22.54
CA THR A 155 43.50 8.31 -23.04
C THR A 155 42.82 8.74 -24.32
N GLU A 156 42.42 10.00 -24.41
CA GLU A 156 41.86 10.59 -25.62
C GLU A 156 42.93 11.41 -26.33
N ASP A 157 43.20 11.05 -27.59
CA ASP A 157 44.14 11.76 -28.43
C ASP A 157 43.62 13.15 -28.85
N LEU A 158 44.54 13.97 -29.38
CA LEU A 158 44.20 15.27 -29.97
C LEU A 158 43.16 15.08 -31.09
N GLY A 159 41.99 15.69 -30.95
CA GLY A 159 40.90 15.46 -31.90
C GLY A 159 39.68 16.36 -31.71
N ILE A 160 38.61 16.01 -32.42
CA ILE A 160 37.35 16.75 -32.40
C ILE A 160 36.66 16.73 -31.03
N ASN A 161 36.87 15.65 -30.26
CA ASN A 161 36.33 15.52 -28.91
C ASN A 161 37.12 16.40 -27.92
N CYS A 162 38.46 16.36 -27.98
CA CYS A 162 39.35 17.18 -27.17
C CYS A 162 40.50 17.77 -28.00
N PRO A 163 40.49 19.08 -28.31
CA PRO A 163 41.53 19.73 -29.13
C PRO A 163 42.96 19.67 -28.54
N ALA A 164 43.08 19.55 -27.22
CA ALA A 164 44.35 19.39 -26.49
C ALA A 164 44.56 17.98 -25.93
N GLY A 165 43.79 16.99 -26.43
CA GLY A 165 43.75 15.65 -25.87
C GLY A 165 43.12 15.64 -24.48
N GLY A 166 43.07 14.48 -23.85
CA GLY A 166 42.46 14.33 -22.53
C GLY A 166 42.26 12.87 -22.18
N ILE A 167 41.14 12.58 -21.52
CA ILE A 167 40.68 11.22 -21.27
C ILE A 167 39.22 11.07 -21.69
N SER A 168 38.85 9.87 -22.12
CA SER A 168 37.47 9.44 -22.25
C SER A 168 37.13 8.51 -21.10
N VAL A 169 35.93 8.70 -20.55
CA VAL A 169 35.39 7.92 -19.43
C VAL A 169 34.15 7.22 -19.94
N SER A 170 34.21 5.90 -20.00
CA SER A 170 33.10 5.04 -20.41
C SER A 170 32.52 4.36 -19.18
N ALA A 171 31.19 4.32 -19.08
CA ALA A 171 30.48 3.67 -18.00
C ALA A 171 29.36 2.78 -18.52
N GLY A 172 29.17 1.63 -17.88
CA GLY A 172 28.20 0.63 -18.30
C GLY A 172 28.00 -0.46 -17.28
N PHE A 173 27.30 -1.52 -17.71
CA PHE A 173 27.01 -2.68 -16.88
C PHE A 173 27.58 -3.93 -17.54
N ASP A 174 28.43 -4.65 -16.80
CA ASP A 174 28.91 -5.97 -17.18
C ASP A 174 27.71 -6.92 -17.27
N SER A 175 27.32 -7.21 -18.50
CA SER A 175 26.13 -7.98 -18.83
C SER A 175 26.47 -9.43 -19.15
N ASN A 176 27.73 -9.74 -19.48
CA ASN A 176 28.19 -11.10 -19.73
C ASN A 176 28.98 -11.71 -18.56
N GLY A 177 29.29 -10.91 -17.52
CA GLY A 177 29.93 -11.34 -16.28
C GLY A 177 31.42 -11.65 -16.44
N ASP A 178 32.11 -11.00 -17.38
CA ASP A 178 33.54 -11.24 -17.64
C ASP A 178 34.48 -10.22 -16.98
N ASP A 179 33.95 -9.35 -16.11
CA ASP A 179 34.64 -8.30 -15.37
C ASP A 179 35.34 -7.25 -16.28
N MET A 180 34.97 -7.16 -17.56
CA MET A 180 35.48 -6.15 -18.50
C MET A 180 34.33 -5.36 -19.11
N LEU A 181 34.50 -4.04 -19.22
CA LEU A 181 33.51 -3.19 -19.91
C LEU A 181 33.75 -3.24 -21.42
N GLN A 182 32.96 -4.01 -22.17
CA GLN A 182 33.13 -4.05 -23.63
C GLN A 182 32.23 -3.02 -24.34
N PRO A 183 32.49 -2.69 -25.63
CA PRO A 183 31.78 -1.60 -26.32
C PRO A 183 30.26 -1.73 -26.38
N GLY A 184 29.73 -2.96 -26.35
CA GLY A 184 28.29 -3.21 -26.33
C GLY A 184 27.61 -2.97 -24.98
N GLU A 185 28.40 -2.83 -23.92
CA GLU A 185 27.94 -2.64 -22.54
C GLU A 185 28.00 -1.19 -22.08
N VAL A 186 28.71 -0.35 -22.82
CA VAL A 186 28.83 1.09 -22.55
C VAL A 186 27.47 1.75 -22.73
N THR A 187 26.97 2.35 -21.66
CA THR A 187 25.70 3.08 -21.65
C THR A 187 25.90 4.59 -21.63
N SER A 188 27.06 5.05 -21.17
CA SER A 188 27.40 6.46 -21.08
C SER A 188 28.88 6.67 -21.38
N MET A 189 29.20 7.77 -22.06
CA MET A 189 30.57 8.17 -22.37
C MET A 189 30.71 9.68 -22.17
N ALA A 190 31.77 10.09 -21.48
CA ALA A 190 32.11 11.49 -21.26
C ALA A 190 33.57 11.75 -21.60
N TYR A 191 33.87 12.96 -22.06
CA TYR A 191 35.24 13.39 -22.37
C TYR A 191 35.67 14.45 -21.35
N VAL A 192 36.85 14.26 -20.78
CA VAL A 192 37.49 15.23 -19.90
C VAL A 192 38.73 15.75 -20.62
N CYS A 193 38.62 16.94 -21.18
CA CYS A 193 39.67 17.52 -22.01
C CYS A 193 40.71 18.25 -21.17
N ASN A 194 41.98 18.14 -21.58
CA ASN A 194 43.05 18.94 -21.05
C ASN A 194 42.83 20.42 -21.39
N ALA A 195 43.33 21.30 -20.53
CA ALA A 195 43.48 22.70 -20.89
C ALA A 195 44.49 22.82 -22.05
N VAL A 196 44.19 23.67 -23.02
CA VAL A 196 45.15 23.99 -24.09
C VAL A 196 46.34 24.70 -23.46
N ALA A 197 47.55 24.19 -23.70
CA ALA A 197 48.78 24.86 -23.26
C ALA A 197 48.80 26.31 -23.79
N GLY A 198 48.89 27.29 -22.88
CA GLY A 198 48.81 28.73 -23.20
C GLY A 198 47.74 29.48 -22.38
N GLN A 199 46.73 28.79 -21.86
CA GLN A 199 45.71 29.42 -21.01
C GLN A 199 46.16 29.50 -19.55
N THR A 200 47.12 30.38 -19.28
CA THR A 200 47.49 30.73 -17.89
C THR A 200 46.49 31.73 -17.34
N SER A 201 46.03 31.53 -16.10
CA SER A 201 45.29 32.58 -15.41
C SER A 201 46.27 33.67 -14.99
N LEU A 202 46.05 34.89 -15.49
CA LEU A 202 46.89 36.05 -15.18
C LEU A 202 46.13 37.04 -14.30
N ILE A 203 46.88 37.72 -13.44
CA ILE A 203 46.38 38.80 -12.59
C ILE A 203 47.09 40.08 -12.96
N ARG A 204 46.33 41.14 -13.20
CA ARG A 204 46.82 42.50 -13.44
C ARG A 204 46.38 43.42 -12.30
N LEU A 205 47.34 44.06 -11.66
CA LEU A 205 47.09 45.06 -10.61
C LEU A 205 47.26 46.46 -11.20
N ILE A 206 46.25 47.30 -11.03
CA ILE A 206 46.27 48.71 -11.44
C ILE A 206 45.99 49.56 -10.21
N GLU A 207 46.72 50.66 -10.05
CA GLU A 207 46.41 51.65 -9.02
C GLU A 207 45.01 52.24 -9.25
N GLU A 208 44.15 52.19 -8.24
CA GLU A 208 42.82 52.81 -8.29
C GLU A 208 42.89 54.18 -7.60
N PRO A 209 42.70 55.30 -8.32
CA PRO A 209 42.71 56.62 -7.71
C PRO A 209 41.52 56.83 -6.78
N ALA A 210 41.63 57.81 -5.87
CA ALA A 210 40.52 58.19 -5.00
C ALA A 210 39.31 58.64 -5.84
N GLY A 211 38.17 57.99 -5.61
CA GLY A 211 36.99 58.19 -6.46
C GLY A 211 35.82 57.28 -6.08
N ALA A 212 34.95 57.04 -7.08
CA ALA A 212 33.68 56.36 -6.89
C ALA A 212 33.82 54.89 -6.42
N ASN A 213 34.90 54.20 -6.81
CA ASN A 213 35.14 52.82 -6.41
C ASN A 213 35.84 52.72 -5.04
N CYS A 214 36.79 53.62 -4.76
CA CYS A 214 37.50 53.70 -3.48
C CYS A 214 37.71 55.16 -3.06
N VAL A 215 37.07 55.59 -1.97
CA VAL A 215 37.10 57.01 -1.50
C VAL A 215 38.52 57.49 -1.17
N ARG A 216 39.41 56.60 -0.71
CA ARG A 216 40.81 56.89 -0.35
C ARG A 216 41.83 56.34 -1.34
N GLY A 217 41.38 55.94 -2.54
CA GLY A 217 42.19 55.18 -3.50
C GLY A 217 42.42 53.73 -3.03
N GLY A 218 43.09 52.95 -3.86
CA GLY A 218 43.30 51.53 -3.62
C GLY A 218 43.99 50.82 -4.79
N THR A 219 43.69 49.54 -4.97
CA THR A 219 44.18 48.73 -6.09
C THR A 219 43.01 48.04 -6.78
N LYS A 220 42.92 48.21 -8.10
CA LYS A 220 42.06 47.44 -8.99
C LYS A 220 42.75 46.15 -9.39
N VAL A 221 42.16 45.03 -8.99
CA VAL A 221 42.63 43.66 -9.27
C VAL A 221 41.80 43.11 -10.42
N GLN A 222 42.44 42.76 -11.53
CA GLN A 222 41.79 42.12 -12.67
C GLN A 222 42.35 40.73 -12.89
N SER A 223 41.49 39.76 -13.18
CA SER A 223 41.89 38.39 -13.49
C SER A 223 41.15 37.85 -14.70
N GLY A 224 41.83 36.97 -15.42
CA GLY A 224 41.32 36.34 -16.62
C GLY A 224 42.24 35.24 -17.11
N ILE A 225 41.84 34.60 -18.20
CA ILE A 225 42.62 33.58 -18.88
C ILE A 225 43.33 34.25 -20.06
N ASP A 226 44.65 34.10 -20.14
CA ASP A 226 45.44 34.48 -21.30
C ASP A 226 45.05 33.61 -22.50
N SER A 227 44.07 34.07 -23.26
CA SER A 227 43.39 33.31 -24.30
C SER A 227 44.24 33.26 -25.58
N ASN A 228 45.09 34.28 -25.78
CA ASN A 228 45.97 34.40 -26.93
C ASN A 228 47.40 33.89 -26.66
N GLY A 229 47.72 33.54 -25.41
CA GLY A 229 49.02 33.00 -24.99
C GLY A 229 50.15 34.03 -25.04
N SER A 230 49.85 35.33 -24.90
CA SER A 230 50.82 36.43 -25.00
C SER A 230 51.68 36.61 -23.74
N GLY A 231 51.29 36.00 -22.62
CA GLY A 231 51.89 36.17 -21.30
C GLY A 231 51.47 37.46 -20.59
N VAL A 232 50.50 38.20 -21.12
CA VAL A 232 49.96 39.44 -20.54
C VAL A 232 48.43 39.37 -20.52
N LEU A 233 47.80 39.91 -19.47
CA LEU A 233 46.33 40.01 -19.40
C LEU A 233 45.83 41.21 -20.20
N ASP A 234 45.35 40.95 -21.41
CA ASP A 234 44.75 41.97 -22.28
C ASP A 234 43.32 42.32 -21.82
N ASP A 235 42.84 43.52 -22.14
CA ASP A 235 41.51 44.00 -21.72
C ASP A 235 40.34 43.08 -22.14
N PRO A 236 40.32 42.49 -23.35
CA PRO A 236 39.28 41.54 -23.75
C PRO A 236 39.29 40.22 -22.96
N GLU A 237 40.39 39.91 -22.29
CA GLU A 237 40.60 38.66 -21.56
C GLU A 237 40.18 38.75 -20.10
N VAL A 238 39.91 39.97 -19.61
CA VAL A 238 39.49 40.21 -18.23
C VAL A 238 38.10 39.61 -17.98
N GLN A 239 38.03 38.63 -17.07
CA GLN A 239 36.78 37.98 -16.67
C GLN A 239 36.24 38.54 -15.36
N TYR A 240 37.13 38.92 -14.44
CA TYR A 240 36.75 39.44 -13.13
C TYR A 240 37.55 40.70 -12.79
N THR A 241 36.88 41.67 -12.17
CA THR A 241 37.47 42.90 -11.65
C THR A 241 37.02 43.10 -10.21
N GLN A 242 37.96 43.32 -9.30
CA GLN A 242 37.72 43.61 -7.88
C GLN A 242 38.51 44.86 -7.46
N TYR A 243 38.00 45.60 -6.49
CA TYR A 243 38.67 46.78 -5.93
C TYR A 243 39.05 46.52 -4.47
N VAL A 244 40.32 46.68 -4.15
CA VAL A 244 40.87 46.60 -2.80
C VAL A 244 41.16 48.02 -2.34
N CYS A 245 40.26 48.60 -1.55
CA CYS A 245 40.39 49.99 -1.09
C CYS A 245 41.36 50.12 0.07
N ASN A 246 42.12 51.21 0.09
CA ASN A 246 42.97 51.56 1.22
C ASN A 246 42.09 51.93 2.43
N PRO A 247 42.46 51.47 3.65
CA PRO A 247 41.73 51.78 4.87
C PRO A 247 41.76 53.28 5.18
#